data_AF-A5Y815-F1
#
_entry.id   AF-A5Y815-F1
#
_cell.length_a   1.000
_cell.length_b   1.000
_cell.length_c   1.000
_cell.angle_alpha   90.00
_cell.angle_beta   90.00
_cell.angle_gamma   90.00
#
_symmetry.space_group_name_H-M   'P 1'
#
loop_
_entity.id
_entity.type
_entity.pdbx_description
1 polymer ?
#
loop_
_entity_poly.entity_id
_entity_poly.type
_entity_poly.pdbx_seq_one_letter_code
_entity_poly.pdbx_strand_id
1 'polypeptide(L)' 'RVRFLQRYFYNKEEDVYFDSDVGKFIAKTEFGRPEADSWNSNKDIIEQMKAQ' A
#
# COMPACT_ATOMS: atom_id res chain seq x y z
N ARG A 1 -2.03 10.44 -17.27
CA ARG A 1 -2.57 9.48 -16.28
C ARG A 1 -2.21 10.01 -14.90
N VAL A 2 -3.14 10.04 -13.95
CA VAL A 2 -2.86 10.45 -12.56
C VAL A 2 -2.42 9.22 -11.78
N ARG A 3 -1.39 9.35 -10.95
CA ARG A 3 -0.90 8.30 -10.04
C ARG A 3 -1.49 8.53 -8.66
N PHE A 4 -2.21 7.55 -8.14
CA PHE A 4 -2.78 7.57 -6.80
C PHE A 4 -1.84 6.87 -5.81
N LEU A 5 -1.63 7.50 -4.66
CA LEU A 5 -0.80 7.00 -3.57
C LEU A 5 -1.54 7.13 -2.25
N GLN A 6 -1.84 6.00 -1.61
CA GLN A 6 -2.38 5.95 -0.26
C GLN A 6 -1.26 5.56 0.71
N ARG A 7 -0.90 6.46 1.61
CA ARG A 7 0.30 6.34 2.44
C ARG A 7 -0.06 6.19 3.92
N TYR A 8 0.65 5.33 4.62
CA TYR A 8 0.49 5.08 6.04
C TYR A 8 1.77 5.45 6.78
N PHE A 9 1.59 6.19 7.86
CA PHE A 9 2.69 6.73 8.65
C PHE A 9 2.57 6.30 10.11
N TYR A 10 3.68 5.87 10.69
CA TYR A 10 3.86 5.68 12.12
C TYR A 10 5.04 6.51 12.59
N ASN A 11 4.91 7.24 13.71
CA ASN A 11 5.97 8.11 14.24
C ASN A 11 6.60 9.07 13.21
N LYS A 12 5.81 9.57 12.25
CA LYS A 12 6.24 10.44 11.13
C LYS A 12 7.12 9.75 10.08
N GLU A 13 7.35 8.46 10.19
CA GLU A 13 7.97 7.64 9.16
C GLU A 13 6.89 6.99 8.31
N GLU A 14 7.10 6.92 6.99
CA GLU A 14 6.20 6.21 6.08
C GLU A 14 6.56 4.73 6.12
N ASP A 15 5.63 3.86 6.51
CA ASP A 15 5.90 2.41 6.62
C ASP A 15 5.46 1.63 5.39
N VAL A 16 4.32 2.00 4.81
CA VAL A 16 3.70 1.29 3.69
C VAL A 16 2.82 2.25 2.88
N TYR A 17 2.75 2.02 1.57
CA TYR A 17 1.84 2.76 0.70
C TYR A 17 1.30 1.91 -0.44
N PHE A 18 0.07 2.17 -0.88
CA PHE A 18 -0.46 1.64 -2.13
C PHE A 18 -0.01 2.51 -3.31
N ASP A 19 0.40 1.88 -4.41
CA ASP A 19 0.76 2.55 -5.66
C ASP A 19 -0.12 2.07 -6.81
N SER A 20 -0.94 2.96 -7.36
CA SER A 20 -1.88 2.62 -8.45
C SER A 20 -1.19 2.18 -9.75
N ASP A 21 0.06 2.59 -9.98
CA ASP A 21 0.81 2.17 -11.17
C ASP A 21 1.35 0.75 -11.01
N VAL A 22 1.60 0.30 -9.77
CA VAL A 22 2.06 -1.06 -9.44
C VAL A 22 0.87 -1.99 -9.13
N GLY A 23 -0.22 -1.42 -8.61
CA GLY A 23 -1.45 -2.12 -8.21
C GLY A 23 -1.31 -2.91 -6.90
N LYS A 24 -0.40 -2.51 -6.00
CA LYS A 24 -0.06 -3.20 -4.75
C LYS A 24 0.40 -2.23 -3.66
N PHE A 25 0.40 -2.72 -2.41
CA PHE A 25 1.07 -2.08 -1.29
C PHE A 25 2.58 -2.38 -1.31
N ILE A 26 3.38 -1.37 -1.04
CA ILE A 26 4.84 -1.41 -1.02
C ILE A 26 5.30 -0.98 0.37
N ALA A 27 6.03 -1.85 1.06
CA ALA A 27 6.67 -1.53 2.32
C ALA A 27 7.88 -0.61 2.09
N LYS A 28 7.99 0.44 2.91
CA LYS A 28 9.10 1.40 2.99
C LYS A 28 10.07 1.06 4.12
N THR A 29 9.56 0.39 5.16
CA THR A 29 10.31 -0.06 6.33
C THR A 29 10.14 -1.57 6.49
N GLU A 30 11.04 -2.22 7.22
CA GLU A 30 10.85 -3.63 7.61
C GLU A 30 9.62 -3.81 8.51
N PHE A 31 9.24 -2.76 9.26
CA PHE A 31 8.03 -2.74 10.06
C PHE A 31 6.76 -2.84 9.19
N GLY A 32 6.70 -2.12 8.06
CA GLY A 32 5.54 -2.15 7.14
C GLY A 32 5.44 -3.38 6.23
N ARG A 33 6.43 -4.28 6.25
CA ARG A 33 6.44 -5.51 5.44
C ARG A 33 5.26 -6.45 5.76
N PRO A 34 5.00 -6.83 7.02
CA PRO A 34 3.85 -7.67 7.35
C PRO A 34 2.50 -7.06 6.94
N GLU A 35 2.31 -5.74 7.05
CA GLU A 35 1.09 -5.06 6.59
C GLU A 35 0.96 -5.13 5.07
N ALA A 36 2.05 -4.84 4.34
CA ALA A 36 2.05 -4.92 2.88
C ALA A 36 1.73 -6.35 2.40
N ASP A 37 2.36 -7.37 3.01
CA ASP A 37 2.11 -8.76 2.65
C ASP A 37 0.66 -9.18 2.96
N SER A 38 0.15 -8.81 4.14
CA SER A 38 -1.23 -9.09 4.55
C SER A 38 -2.22 -8.45 3.56
N TRP A 39 -2.09 -7.16 3.28
CA TRP A 39 -3.01 -6.45 2.37
C TRP A 39 -2.88 -6.92 0.93
N ASN A 40 -1.67 -7.22 0.44
CA ASN A 40 -1.47 -7.75 -0.91
C ASN A 40 -2.04 -9.16 -1.09
N SER A 41 -2.16 -9.94 -0.01
CA SER A 41 -2.81 -11.25 -0.05
C SER A 41 -4.35 -11.17 -0.09
N ASN A 42 -4.94 -10.02 0.31
CA ASN A 42 -6.37 -9.80 0.28
C ASN A 42 -6.82 -9.16 -1.04
N LYS A 43 -7.42 -9.95 -1.92
CA LYS A 43 -7.87 -9.50 -3.25
C LYS A 43 -8.91 -8.39 -3.19
N ASP A 44 -9.82 -8.43 -2.22
CA ASP A 44 -10.91 -7.45 -2.14
C ASP A 44 -10.36 -6.05 -1.81
N ILE A 45 -9.35 -5.99 -0.92
CA ILE A 45 -8.64 -4.74 -0.60
C ILE A 45 -7.94 -4.21 -1.85
N ILE A 46 -7.22 -5.07 -2.58
CA ILE A 46 -6.47 -4.64 -3.78
C ILE A 46 -7.39 -4.11 -4.87
N GLU A 47 -8.50 -4.79 -5.15
CA GLU A 47 -9.45 -4.32 -6.16
C GLU A 47 -10.14 -3.01 -5.73
N GLN A 48 -10.46 -2.85 -4.45
CA GLN A 48 -10.96 -1.58 -3.94
C GLN A 48 -9.95 -0.43 -4.12
N MET A 49 -8.67 -0.66 -3.85
CA MET A 49 -7.62 0.36 -4.01
C MET A 49 -7.36 0.72 -5.48
N LYS A 50 -7.44 -0.27 -6.39
CA LYS A 50 -7.30 -0.03 -7.84
C LYS A 50 -8.46 0.75 -8.46
N ALA A 51 -9.61 0.77 -7.80
CA ALA A 51 -10.80 1.46 -8.28
C ALA A 51 -10.84 2.96 -7.91
N GLN A 52 -9.83 3.46 -7.18
CA GLN A 52 -9.69 4.89 -6.88
C GLN A 52 -9.00 5.71 -7.97
#